data_AF-A0A8H4R8V1-F1
#
_entry.id   AF-A0A8H4R8V1-F1
#
_cell.length_a   1.000
_cell.length_b   1.000
_cell.length_c   1.000
_cell.angle_alpha   90.00
_cell.angle_beta   90.00
_cell.angle_gamma   90.00
#
_symmetry.space_group_name_H-M   'P 1'
#
loop_
_entity.id
_entity.type
_entity.pdbx_description
1 polymer ?
#
loop_
_entity_poly.entity_id
_entity_poly.type
_entity_poly.pdbx_seq_one_letter_code
_entity_poly.pdbx_strand_id
1 'polypeptide(L)'
;MKEVLRTFLQCEEEKVELERFGSYQAYHDRSWLALKSGHPPEADSMEPITHEHIQMVVKLISDDVLTSKYCQRKGLGEGMIKNLLFQHHSEESMNRTIDLALRLWLVLHIRDDEFSWGTHSIQWDDQKPLQTFIAEQFPKPRMLKDLSERMFDFVLPDNFTMVKLKRYSGIKVHWTDNLSEHLDFDKDHRILKNFPLKYYVNSLRRRFGEAPSLAVTEILAPLADNPITARSN
;
A
#
# COMPACT_ATOMS: atom_id res chain seq x y z
N MET A 1 -23.05 -4.86 0.19
CA MET A 1 -21.86 -4.51 -0.64
C MET A 1 -22.29 -3.78 -1.91
N LYS A 2 -23.27 -4.34 -2.67
CA LYS A 2 -23.91 -3.73 -3.84
C LYS A 2 -24.39 -2.27 -3.65
N GLU A 3 -24.98 -1.97 -2.50
CA GLU A 3 -25.48 -0.62 -2.17
C GLU A 3 -24.39 0.45 -2.00
N VAL A 4 -23.22 0.08 -1.48
CA VAL A 4 -22.13 1.05 -1.23
C VAL A 4 -21.44 1.45 -2.54
N LEU A 5 -21.27 0.48 -3.45
CA LEU A 5 -20.72 0.68 -4.81
C LEU A 5 -21.61 1.59 -5.65
N ARG A 6 -22.91 1.28 -5.69
CA ARG A 6 -23.89 2.02 -6.46
C ARG A 6 -24.05 3.46 -5.95
N THR A 7 -24.11 3.64 -4.63
CA THR A 7 -24.35 4.95 -3.99
C THR A 7 -23.14 5.88 -4.05
N PHE A 8 -21.91 5.37 -3.88
CA PHE A 8 -20.72 6.22 -3.84
C PHE A 8 -20.07 6.45 -5.20
N LEU A 9 -20.03 5.43 -6.06
CA LEU A 9 -19.33 5.54 -7.33
C LEU A 9 -20.27 5.93 -8.46
N GLN A 10 -21.60 5.81 -8.35
CA GLN A 10 -22.50 5.95 -9.52
C GLN A 10 -22.03 5.11 -10.73
N CYS A 11 -21.27 4.05 -10.45
CA CYS A 11 -20.78 3.07 -11.39
C CYS A 11 -21.52 1.78 -11.06
N GLU A 12 -22.09 1.14 -12.07
CA GLU A 12 -22.64 -0.21 -11.88
C GLU A 12 -21.50 -1.15 -11.49
N GLU A 13 -21.76 -2.02 -10.52
CA GLU A 13 -20.79 -3.00 -10.01
C GLU A 13 -20.23 -3.87 -11.14
N GLU A 14 -21.06 -4.14 -12.16
CA GLU A 14 -20.72 -4.82 -13.41
C GLU A 14 -19.66 -4.10 -14.27
N LYS A 15 -19.44 -2.79 -14.06
CA LYS A 15 -18.43 -1.98 -14.76
C LYS A 15 -17.12 -1.85 -13.99
N VAL A 16 -17.09 -2.24 -12.72
CA VAL A 16 -15.85 -2.42 -11.98
C VAL A 16 -15.47 -3.87 -12.19
N GLU A 17 -14.45 -4.13 -13.00
CA GLU A 17 -13.95 -5.48 -13.24
C GLU A 17 -13.27 -5.99 -11.96
N LEU A 18 -14.06 -6.36 -10.95
CA LEU A 18 -13.58 -6.89 -9.67
C LEU A 18 -12.72 -8.13 -9.87
N GLU A 19 -12.98 -8.88 -10.94
CA GLU A 19 -12.18 -10.01 -11.40
C GLU A 19 -10.70 -9.65 -11.65
N ARG A 20 -10.40 -8.42 -12.10
CA ARG A 20 -8.99 -7.97 -12.29
C ARG A 20 -8.20 -7.90 -10.99
N PHE A 21 -8.88 -7.68 -9.87
CA PHE A 21 -8.26 -7.71 -8.54
C PHE A 21 -8.31 -9.10 -7.91
N GLY A 22 -9.01 -10.05 -8.55
CA GLY A 22 -9.14 -11.41 -8.06
C GLY A 22 -7.78 -12.08 -7.90
N SER A 23 -6.83 -11.82 -8.80
CA SER A 23 -5.45 -12.33 -8.70
C SER A 23 -4.71 -11.80 -7.49
N TYR A 24 -4.76 -10.48 -7.25
CA TYR A 24 -4.09 -9.82 -6.13
C TYR A 24 -4.72 -10.18 -4.78
N GLN A 25 -6.06 -10.16 -4.72
CA GLN A 25 -6.80 -10.60 -3.55
C GLN A 25 -6.55 -12.09 -3.27
N ALA A 26 -6.57 -12.95 -4.29
CA ALA A 26 -6.24 -14.36 -4.14
C ALA A 26 -4.79 -14.56 -3.72
N TYR A 27 -3.85 -13.73 -4.18
CA TYR A 27 -2.47 -13.77 -3.72
C TYR A 27 -2.40 -13.46 -2.22
N HIS A 28 -2.97 -12.34 -1.77
CA HIS A 28 -2.94 -11.98 -0.35
C HIS A 28 -3.68 -13.00 0.52
N ASP A 29 -4.81 -13.52 0.04
CA ASP A 29 -5.58 -14.55 0.73
C ASP A 29 -4.81 -15.86 0.85
N ARG A 30 -4.14 -16.28 -0.23
CA ARG A 30 -3.25 -17.44 -0.21
C ARG A 30 -2.09 -17.18 0.74
N SER A 31 -1.42 -16.04 0.67
CA SER A 31 -0.31 -15.70 1.56
C SER A 31 -0.74 -15.72 3.03
N TRP A 32 -1.91 -15.18 3.35
CA TRP A 32 -2.42 -15.17 4.72
C TRP A 32 -2.79 -16.57 5.21
N LEU A 33 -3.48 -17.36 4.39
CA LEU A 33 -3.82 -18.75 4.72
C LEU A 33 -2.55 -19.59 4.91
N ALA A 34 -1.61 -19.41 4.01
CA ALA A 34 -0.31 -20.07 3.99
C ALA A 34 0.52 -19.71 5.23
N LEU A 35 0.51 -18.44 5.66
CA LEU A 35 1.12 -17.99 6.92
C LEU A 35 0.47 -18.62 8.17
N LYS A 36 -0.85 -18.85 8.16
CA LYS A 36 -1.53 -19.57 9.26
C LYS A 36 -1.10 -21.04 9.33
N SER A 37 -0.80 -21.64 8.19
CA SER A 37 -0.25 -23.00 8.12
C SER A 37 1.27 -23.06 8.23
N GLY A 38 1.97 -21.92 8.34
CA GLY A 38 3.44 -21.85 8.44
C GLY A 38 4.23 -22.05 7.14
N HIS A 39 3.58 -21.95 5.98
CA HIS A 39 4.15 -22.26 4.66
C HIS A 39 3.77 -21.22 3.59
N PRO A 40 4.21 -19.94 3.70
CA PRO A 40 3.87 -18.90 2.73
C PRO A 40 4.23 -19.27 1.27
N PRO A 41 3.64 -18.63 0.24
CA PRO A 41 3.87 -18.98 -1.17
C PRO A 41 5.33 -18.84 -1.64
N GLU A 42 6.14 -18.13 -0.86
CA GLU A 42 7.57 -17.89 -1.09
C GLU A 42 8.43 -18.83 -0.21
N ALA A 43 7.82 -19.83 0.45
CA ALA A 43 8.45 -20.72 1.43
C ALA A 43 9.29 -21.84 0.82
N ASP A 44 9.22 -22.09 -0.49
CA ASP A 44 10.06 -23.11 -1.12
C ASP A 44 11.57 -22.83 -0.94
N SER A 45 11.92 -21.59 -0.57
CA SER A 45 13.27 -21.13 -0.26
C SER A 45 13.43 -20.51 1.14
N MET A 46 12.44 -20.65 2.03
CA MET A 46 12.50 -20.08 3.39
C MET A 46 12.29 -21.15 4.46
N GLU A 47 12.90 -20.94 5.62
CA GLU A 47 12.49 -21.69 6.82
C GLU A 47 11.03 -21.34 7.16
N PRO A 48 10.32 -22.14 7.98
CA PRO A 48 8.92 -21.90 8.30
C PRO A 48 8.69 -20.48 8.83
N ILE A 49 7.81 -19.73 8.17
CA ILE A 49 7.40 -18.38 8.56
C ILE A 49 5.91 -18.42 8.86
N THR A 50 5.55 -17.89 10.02
CA THR A 50 4.17 -17.80 10.51
C THR A 50 3.72 -16.36 10.60
N HIS A 51 2.43 -16.15 10.84
CA HIS A 51 1.87 -14.82 11.08
C HIS A 51 2.50 -14.09 12.29
N GLU A 52 2.97 -14.80 13.32
CA GLU A 52 3.66 -14.17 14.46
C GLU A 52 4.97 -13.49 14.05
N HIS A 53 5.70 -14.07 13.08
CA HIS A 53 6.92 -13.47 12.54
C HIS A 53 6.61 -12.14 11.85
N ILE A 54 5.56 -12.12 11.03
CA ILE A 54 5.11 -10.91 10.34
C ILE A 54 4.69 -9.83 11.34
N GLN A 55 3.90 -10.18 12.35
CA GLN A 55 3.48 -9.25 13.40
C GLN A 55 4.68 -8.68 14.18
N MET A 56 5.69 -9.52 14.46
CA MET A 56 6.91 -9.08 15.14
C MET A 56 7.69 -8.07 14.29
N VAL A 57 7.87 -8.34 12.99
CA VAL A 57 8.58 -7.41 12.08
C VAL A 57 7.82 -6.09 11.97
N VAL A 58 6.50 -6.12 11.78
CA VAL A 58 5.67 -4.89 11.73
C VAL A 58 5.78 -4.11 13.04
N LYS A 59 5.84 -4.80 14.18
CA LYS A 59 6.04 -4.17 15.48
C LYS A 59 7.41 -3.48 15.57
N LEU A 60 8.50 -4.16 15.18
CA LEU A 60 9.84 -3.57 15.16
C LEU A 60 9.89 -2.31 14.29
N ILE A 61 9.29 -2.37 13.09
CA ILE A 61 9.20 -1.22 12.20
C ILE A 61 8.41 -0.08 12.85
N SER A 62 7.27 -0.40 13.46
CA SER A 62 6.42 0.59 14.12
C SER A 62 7.14 1.26 15.28
N ASP A 63 7.85 0.50 16.13
CA ASP A 63 8.61 1.02 17.26
C ASP A 63 9.73 1.97 16.79
N ASP A 64 10.46 1.62 15.72
CA ASP A 64 11.50 2.49 15.14
C ASP A 64 10.91 3.78 14.54
N VAL A 65 9.82 3.66 13.78
CA VAL A 65 9.15 4.80 13.14
C VAL A 65 8.54 5.75 14.19
N LEU A 66 7.85 5.20 15.19
CA LEU A 66 7.19 5.98 16.25
C LEU A 66 8.20 6.67 17.18
N THR A 67 9.37 6.07 17.39
CA THR A 67 10.46 6.69 18.15
C THR A 67 11.27 7.71 17.35
N SER A 68 10.80 8.10 16.16
CA SER A 68 11.45 9.06 15.24
C SER A 68 12.86 8.65 14.83
N LYS A 69 13.17 7.34 14.87
CA LYS A 69 14.41 6.81 14.31
C LYS A 69 14.21 6.48 12.84
N TYR A 70 15.25 6.68 12.04
CA TYR A 70 15.27 6.17 10.68
C TYR A 70 15.33 4.65 10.73
N CYS A 71 14.29 3.99 10.21
CA CYS A 71 14.21 2.54 10.20
C CYS A 71 15.09 2.03 9.06
N GLN A 72 16.14 1.30 9.38
CA GLN A 72 17.07 0.73 8.41
C GLN A 72 16.94 -0.79 8.40
N ARG A 73 17.07 -1.42 7.23
CA ARG A 73 16.93 -2.89 7.10
C ARG A 73 17.90 -3.63 8.02
N LYS A 74 19.17 -3.19 8.07
CA LYS A 74 20.17 -3.76 8.98
C LYS A 74 19.75 -3.68 10.45
N GLY A 75 19.17 -2.56 10.87
CA GLY A 75 18.65 -2.39 12.24
C GLY A 75 17.50 -3.34 12.55
N LEU A 76 16.61 -3.57 11.58
CA LEU A 76 15.55 -4.59 11.70
C LEU A 76 16.14 -5.99 11.84
N GLY A 77 17.13 -6.35 11.01
CA GLY A 77 17.83 -7.62 11.10
C GLY A 77 18.46 -7.85 12.48
N GLU A 78 19.15 -6.84 13.03
CA GLU A 78 19.70 -6.90 14.39
C GLU A 78 18.61 -7.07 15.47
N GLY A 79 17.44 -6.44 15.28
CA GLY A 79 16.27 -6.60 16.14
C GLY A 79 15.67 -8.01 16.06
N MET A 80 15.61 -8.58 14.86
CA MET A 80 15.13 -9.93 14.61
C MET A 80 16.06 -10.98 15.24
N ILE A 81 17.38 -10.86 15.06
CA ILE A 81 18.38 -11.79 15.65
C ILE A 81 18.26 -11.88 17.18
N LYS A 82 17.90 -10.79 17.85
CA LYS A 82 17.70 -10.76 19.31
C LYS A 82 16.42 -11.46 19.76
N ASN A 83 15.50 -11.75 18.83
CA ASN A 83 14.22 -12.34 19.12
C ASN A 83 14.26 -13.86 18.95
N LEU A 84 13.73 -14.59 19.94
CA LEU A 84 13.71 -16.06 19.92
C LEU A 84 12.95 -16.65 18.73
N LEU A 85 12.00 -15.91 18.16
CA LEU A 85 11.27 -16.35 16.95
C LEU A 85 12.19 -16.52 15.74
N PHE A 86 13.30 -15.76 15.68
CA PHE A 86 14.22 -15.78 14.54
C PHE A 86 15.56 -16.47 14.81
N GLN A 87 15.67 -17.21 15.92
CA GLN A 87 16.95 -17.80 16.37
C GLN A 87 17.56 -18.79 15.36
N HIS A 88 16.72 -19.41 14.54
CA HIS A 88 17.12 -20.42 13.55
C HIS A 88 17.01 -19.91 12.12
N HIS A 89 16.65 -18.64 11.92
CA HIS A 89 16.50 -18.09 10.57
C HIS A 89 17.83 -17.54 10.05
N SER A 90 18.13 -17.89 8.80
CA SER A 90 19.23 -17.27 8.06
C SER A 90 18.96 -15.79 7.76
N GLU A 91 20.01 -15.02 7.46
CA GLU A 91 19.90 -13.60 7.10
C GLU A 91 19.01 -13.39 5.87
N GLU A 92 19.15 -14.24 4.85
CA GLU A 92 18.33 -14.23 3.64
C GLU A 92 16.84 -14.45 3.96
N SER A 93 16.54 -15.39 4.85
CA SER A 93 15.18 -15.69 5.31
C SER A 93 14.57 -14.53 6.10
N MET A 94 15.36 -13.86 6.94
CA MET A 94 14.94 -12.65 7.64
C MET A 94 14.65 -11.50 6.67
N ASN A 95 15.52 -11.28 5.67
CA ASN A 95 15.31 -10.25 4.65
C ASN A 95 14.01 -10.48 3.86
N ARG A 96 13.77 -11.71 3.42
CA ARG A 96 12.51 -12.07 2.75
C ARG A 96 11.29 -11.90 3.66
N THR A 97 11.44 -12.20 4.95
CA THR A 97 10.37 -11.95 5.94
C THR A 97 10.06 -10.46 6.06
N ILE A 98 11.09 -9.59 6.03
CA ILE A 98 10.92 -8.13 6.03
C ILE A 98 10.15 -7.69 4.78
N ASP A 99 10.53 -8.16 3.60
CA ASP A 99 9.85 -7.80 2.35
C ASP A 99 8.40 -8.27 2.33
N LEU A 100 8.14 -9.50 2.80
CA LEU A 100 6.79 -10.03 2.96
C LEU A 100 5.98 -9.21 3.95
N ALA A 101 6.55 -8.84 5.10
CA ALA A 101 5.87 -8.03 6.11
C ALA A 101 5.51 -6.65 5.56
N LEU A 102 6.45 -5.96 4.89
CA LEU A 102 6.21 -4.67 4.26
C LEU A 102 5.15 -4.75 3.16
N ARG A 103 5.18 -5.79 2.33
CA ARG A 103 4.19 -6.02 1.27
C ARG A 103 2.78 -6.21 1.83
N LEU A 104 2.64 -7.05 2.86
CA LEU A 104 1.34 -7.30 3.50
C LEU A 104 0.84 -6.06 4.25
N TRP A 105 1.74 -5.33 4.90
CA TRP A 105 1.41 -4.17 5.71
C TRP A 105 1.08 -2.93 4.88
N LEU A 106 1.90 -2.61 3.88
CA LEU A 106 1.79 -1.39 3.07
C LEU A 106 1.03 -1.61 1.77
N VAL A 107 0.74 -2.87 1.39
CA VAL A 107 0.06 -3.20 0.13
C VAL A 107 0.86 -2.73 -1.09
N LEU A 108 2.18 -2.69 -0.94
CA LEU A 108 3.15 -2.33 -1.98
C LEU A 108 3.78 -3.58 -2.56
N HIS A 109 4.06 -3.61 -3.86
CA HIS A 109 4.70 -4.76 -4.55
C HIS A 109 6.21 -4.84 -4.25
N ILE A 110 6.58 -4.96 -2.97
CA ILE A 110 7.98 -5.08 -2.52
C ILE A 110 8.41 -6.53 -2.67
N ARG A 111 9.27 -6.83 -3.65
CA ARG A 111 9.75 -8.19 -3.98
C ARG A 111 11.16 -8.13 -4.57
N ASP A 112 11.88 -9.24 -4.47
CA ASP A 112 13.04 -9.47 -5.31
C ASP A 112 12.66 -9.76 -6.76
N ASP A 113 13.46 -9.24 -7.68
CA ASP A 113 13.23 -9.32 -9.13
C ASP A 113 13.23 -10.76 -9.66
N GLU A 114 13.90 -11.68 -8.95
CA GLU A 114 13.91 -13.11 -9.30
C GLU A 114 12.50 -13.76 -9.21
N PHE A 115 11.57 -13.11 -8.49
CA PHE A 115 10.22 -13.62 -8.23
C PHE A 115 9.11 -12.78 -8.89
N SER A 116 9.44 -11.76 -9.71
CA SER A 116 8.45 -10.86 -10.31
C SER A 116 8.21 -11.15 -11.81
N TRP A 117 7.26 -12.06 -12.09
CA TRP A 117 6.85 -12.32 -13.47
C TRP A 117 5.79 -11.30 -13.88
N GLY A 118 6.20 -10.26 -14.61
CA GLY A 118 5.29 -9.37 -15.36
C GLY A 118 4.65 -8.21 -14.59
N THR A 119 5.02 -7.97 -13.32
CA THR A 119 4.60 -6.77 -12.57
C THR A 119 5.82 -6.02 -12.07
N HIS A 120 5.75 -4.69 -12.06
CA HIS A 120 6.85 -3.85 -11.57
C HIS A 120 7.01 -4.06 -10.06
N SER A 121 8.03 -4.84 -9.68
CA SER A 121 8.50 -4.96 -8.30
C SER A 121 9.30 -3.74 -7.90
N ILE A 122 9.22 -3.37 -6.63
CA ILE A 122 10.10 -2.38 -6.04
C ILE A 122 10.98 -3.07 -5.00
N GLN A 123 12.26 -2.71 -4.94
CA GLN A 123 13.21 -3.27 -3.99
C GLN A 123 13.67 -2.19 -3.02
N TRP A 124 13.64 -2.53 -1.73
CA TRP A 124 14.17 -1.64 -0.69
C TRP A 124 15.65 -1.94 -0.43
N ASP A 125 16.49 -1.02 -0.88
CA ASP A 125 17.95 -1.01 -0.66
C ASP A 125 18.31 -0.65 0.80
N ASP A 126 19.31 -1.37 1.34
CA ASP A 126 19.84 -1.24 2.69
C ASP A 126 20.49 0.12 2.97
N GLN A 127 20.91 0.84 1.91
CA GLN A 127 21.51 2.16 2.06
C GLN A 127 20.49 3.24 2.45
N LYS A 128 19.20 3.00 2.19
CA LYS A 128 18.15 4.00 2.39
C LYS A 128 17.28 3.67 3.60
N PRO A 129 16.92 4.66 4.44
CA PRO A 129 15.86 4.49 5.42
C PRO A 129 14.54 4.09 4.78
N LEU A 130 13.77 3.25 5.47
CA LEU A 130 12.45 2.78 5.04
C LEU A 130 11.53 3.96 4.72
N GLN A 131 11.54 5.01 5.54
CA GLN A 131 10.71 6.18 5.33
C GLN A 131 11.00 6.87 3.99
N THR A 132 12.29 6.99 3.64
CA THR A 132 12.72 7.55 2.36
C THR A 132 12.31 6.66 1.21
N PHE A 133 12.55 5.35 1.34
CA PHE A 133 12.16 4.36 0.33
C PHE A 133 10.66 4.40 0.04
N ILE A 134 9.81 4.42 1.08
CA ILE A 134 8.35 4.51 0.96
C ILE A 134 7.97 5.85 0.32
N ALA A 135 8.55 6.96 0.77
CA ALA A 135 8.25 8.29 0.23
C ALA A 135 8.60 8.41 -1.27
N GLU A 136 9.62 7.72 -1.75
CA GLU A 136 9.98 7.67 -3.18
C GLU A 136 8.92 6.96 -4.04
N GLN A 137 8.13 6.05 -3.45
CA GLN A 137 7.06 5.34 -4.17
C GLN A 137 5.81 6.18 -4.38
N PHE A 138 5.67 7.27 -3.62
CA PHE A 138 4.53 8.17 -3.70
C PHE A 138 4.99 9.51 -4.24
N PRO A 139 4.82 9.79 -5.54
CA PRO A 139 5.26 11.05 -6.12
C PRO A 139 4.62 12.20 -5.34
N LYS A 140 5.45 13.14 -4.88
CA LYS A 140 4.95 14.35 -4.23
C LYS A 140 3.93 15.01 -5.16
N PRO A 141 2.79 15.49 -4.62
CA PRO A 141 1.87 16.27 -5.42
C PRO A 141 2.67 17.35 -6.14
N ARG A 142 2.64 17.35 -7.48
CA ARG A 142 3.28 18.42 -8.23
C ARG A 142 2.62 19.71 -7.76
N MET A 143 3.34 20.50 -6.98
CA MET A 143 2.90 21.84 -6.64
C MET A 143 2.82 22.56 -7.98
N LEU A 144 1.59 22.83 -8.42
CA LEU A 144 1.28 23.45 -9.70
C LEU A 144 1.61 24.94 -9.59
N LYS A 145 2.90 25.25 -9.40
CA LYS A 145 3.43 26.61 -9.33
C LYS A 145 3.22 27.38 -10.65
N ASP A 146 2.92 26.66 -11.73
CA ASP A 146 2.68 27.21 -13.07
C ASP A 146 1.22 27.15 -13.54
N LEU A 147 0.29 26.61 -12.74
CA LEU A 147 -1.14 26.81 -13.03
C LEU A 147 -1.54 28.15 -12.44
N SER A 148 -2.08 29.03 -13.30
CA SER A 148 -2.60 30.32 -12.88
C SER A 148 -3.55 30.15 -11.69
N GLU A 149 -3.52 31.08 -10.74
CA GLU A 149 -4.41 31.12 -9.56
C GLU A 149 -5.88 30.83 -9.90
N ARG A 150 -6.30 31.18 -11.13
CA ARG A 150 -7.64 30.94 -11.69
C ARG A 150 -8.03 29.47 -11.89
N MET A 151 -7.09 28.53 -12.00
CA MET A 151 -7.44 27.10 -12.16
C MET A 151 -7.76 26.44 -10.80
N PHE A 152 -7.31 27.04 -9.69
CA PHE A 152 -7.61 26.59 -8.32
C PHE A 152 -8.85 27.25 -7.71
N ASP A 153 -9.39 28.31 -8.32
CA ASP A 153 -10.73 28.83 -7.98
C ASP A 153 -11.84 27.79 -8.26
N PHE A 154 -11.54 26.74 -9.03
CA PHE A 154 -12.39 25.57 -9.13
C PHE A 154 -12.13 24.63 -7.95
N VAL A 155 -12.61 25.02 -6.76
CA VAL A 155 -12.70 24.11 -5.63
C VAL A 155 -13.53 22.91 -6.08
N LEU A 156 -12.85 21.76 -6.23
CA LEU A 156 -13.56 20.51 -6.49
C LEU A 156 -14.51 20.31 -5.30
N PRO A 157 -15.82 20.17 -5.53
CA PRO A 157 -16.77 20.03 -4.43
C PRO A 157 -16.39 18.80 -3.60
N ASP A 158 -16.65 18.81 -2.29
CA ASP A 158 -16.28 17.70 -1.38
C ASP A 158 -16.83 16.33 -1.81
N ASN A 159 -17.84 16.33 -2.68
CA ASN A 159 -18.43 15.15 -3.29
C ASN A 159 -17.84 14.82 -4.68
N PHE A 160 -16.65 15.31 -5.00
CA PHE A 160 -15.98 15.05 -6.27
C PHE A 160 -15.44 13.62 -6.28
N THR A 161 -16.13 12.76 -7.02
CA THR A 161 -15.78 11.34 -7.12
C THR A 161 -14.99 11.06 -8.38
N MET A 162 -14.29 9.91 -8.38
CA MET A 162 -13.61 9.37 -9.56
C MET A 162 -14.55 9.26 -10.78
N VAL A 163 -15.85 9.07 -10.56
CA VAL A 163 -16.85 9.02 -11.63
C VAL A 163 -17.23 10.40 -12.15
N LYS A 164 -17.30 11.41 -11.28
CA LYS A 164 -17.41 12.80 -11.74
C LYS A 164 -16.17 13.21 -12.53
N LEU A 165 -14.97 12.80 -12.09
CA LEU A 165 -13.75 13.00 -12.87
C LEU A 165 -13.90 12.38 -14.26
N LYS A 166 -14.22 11.09 -14.37
CA LYS A 166 -14.42 10.42 -15.65
C LYS A 166 -15.46 11.11 -16.54
N ARG A 167 -16.59 11.53 -15.97
CA ARG A 167 -17.71 12.13 -16.70
C ARG A 167 -17.40 13.55 -17.18
N TYR A 168 -16.71 14.36 -16.39
CA TYR A 168 -16.56 15.79 -16.68
C TYR A 168 -15.21 16.17 -17.29
N SER A 169 -14.13 15.40 -17.07
CA SER A 169 -12.82 15.75 -17.60
C SER A 169 -12.41 14.95 -18.83
N GLY A 170 -13.14 13.88 -19.19
CA GLY A 170 -12.74 12.95 -20.25
C GLY A 170 -11.54 12.08 -19.86
N ILE A 171 -11.16 12.09 -18.59
CA ILE A 171 -10.11 11.21 -18.03
C ILE A 171 -10.67 9.79 -17.92
N LYS A 172 -9.97 8.83 -18.50
CA LYS A 172 -10.24 7.41 -18.32
C LYS A 172 -9.71 6.98 -16.97
N VAL A 173 -10.42 6.06 -16.32
CA VAL A 173 -9.99 5.48 -15.05
C VAL A 173 -9.52 4.07 -15.33
N HIS A 174 -8.26 3.78 -14.99
CA HIS A 174 -7.71 2.44 -14.98
C HIS A 174 -7.64 1.97 -13.52
N TRP A 175 -8.02 0.73 -13.29
CA TRP A 175 -8.01 0.14 -11.95
C TRP A 175 -6.71 -0.63 -11.77
N THR A 176 -5.95 -0.33 -10.72
CA THR A 176 -4.65 -0.97 -10.43
C THR A 176 -4.71 -1.72 -9.11
N ASP A 177 -4.04 -2.87 -9.05
CA ASP A 177 -3.82 -3.67 -7.85
C ASP A 177 -2.56 -3.26 -7.07
N ASN A 178 -1.78 -2.32 -7.59
CA ASN A 178 -0.60 -1.77 -6.94
C ASN A 178 -0.90 -0.38 -6.34
N LEU A 179 -0.74 -0.25 -5.02
CA LEU A 179 -0.97 1.01 -4.33
C LEU A 179 -0.01 2.13 -4.78
N SER A 180 1.23 1.82 -5.19
CA SER A 180 2.18 2.85 -5.65
C SER A 180 1.75 3.52 -6.95
N GLU A 181 0.94 2.83 -7.76
CA GLU A 181 0.36 3.39 -8.97
C GLU A 181 -0.92 4.20 -8.71
N HIS A 182 -1.36 4.29 -7.46
CA HIS A 182 -2.56 5.04 -7.13
C HIS A 182 -2.38 6.53 -7.47
N LEU A 183 -3.31 7.06 -8.26
CA LEU A 183 -3.30 8.43 -8.77
C LEU A 183 -2.19 8.73 -9.79
N ASP A 184 -1.51 7.71 -10.32
CA ASP A 184 -0.63 7.85 -11.48
C ASP A 184 -1.45 8.27 -12.70
N PHE A 185 -1.05 9.38 -13.33
CA PHE A 185 -1.79 10.02 -14.42
C PHE A 185 -0.98 10.05 -15.71
N ASP A 186 -1.37 9.19 -16.65
CA ASP A 186 -0.91 9.20 -18.03
C ASP A 186 -1.59 10.36 -18.78
N LYS A 187 -0.82 11.40 -19.07
CA LYS A 187 -1.31 12.62 -19.73
C LYS A 187 -1.68 12.37 -21.19
N ASP A 188 -0.89 11.56 -21.89
CA ASP A 188 -1.02 11.34 -23.33
C ASP A 188 -2.29 10.56 -23.63
N HIS A 189 -2.62 9.58 -22.80
CA HIS A 189 -3.83 8.77 -22.93
C HIS A 189 -4.98 9.25 -22.05
N ARG A 190 -4.73 10.26 -21.19
CA ARG A 190 -5.64 10.78 -20.16
C ARG A 190 -6.17 9.67 -19.26
N ILE A 191 -5.30 8.78 -18.81
CA ILE A 191 -5.64 7.64 -17.95
C ILE A 191 -5.17 7.93 -16.54
N LEU A 192 -6.08 7.94 -15.57
CA LEU A 192 -5.77 7.96 -14.14
C LEU A 192 -5.88 6.55 -13.57
N LYS A 193 -4.79 6.05 -12.98
CA LYS A 193 -4.79 4.78 -12.26
C LYS A 193 -5.37 4.97 -10.86
N ASN A 194 -6.27 4.08 -10.46
CA ASN A 194 -6.97 4.14 -9.19
C ASN A 194 -6.87 2.80 -8.46
N PHE A 195 -6.28 2.81 -7.26
CA PHE A 195 -6.25 1.65 -6.37
C PHE A 195 -7.52 1.62 -5.52
N PRO A 196 -8.25 0.49 -5.46
CA PRO A 196 -9.54 0.39 -4.76
C PRO A 196 -9.41 0.28 -3.23
N LEU A 197 -8.66 1.19 -2.58
CA LEU A 197 -8.30 1.10 -1.15
C LEU A 197 -9.51 0.84 -0.23
N LYS A 198 -10.62 1.56 -0.46
CA LYS A 198 -11.86 1.40 0.32
C LYS A 198 -12.42 -0.03 0.24
N TYR A 199 -12.31 -0.69 -0.91
CA TYR A 199 -12.78 -2.07 -1.06
C TYR A 199 -11.87 -3.04 -0.34
N TYR A 200 -10.57 -2.86 -0.51
CA TYR A 200 -9.55 -3.65 0.15
C TYR A 200 -9.73 -3.61 1.69
N VAL A 201 -9.74 -2.41 2.28
CA VAL A 201 -9.92 -2.20 3.73
C VAL A 201 -11.26 -2.77 4.24
N ASN A 202 -12.36 -2.54 3.51
CA ASN A 202 -13.67 -3.08 3.92
C ASN A 202 -13.77 -4.61 3.76
N SER A 203 -12.99 -5.21 2.87
CA SER A 203 -12.91 -6.67 2.73
C SER A 203 -12.15 -7.27 3.92
N LEU A 204 -11.04 -6.66 4.33
CA LEU A 204 -10.26 -7.04 5.50
C LEU A 204 -11.12 -6.95 6.78
N ARG A 205 -11.78 -5.80 7.00
CA ARG A 205 -12.64 -5.60 8.19
C ARG A 205 -13.75 -6.65 8.30
N ARG A 206 -14.39 -7.00 7.18
CA ARG A 206 -15.46 -8.03 7.17
C ARG A 206 -14.96 -9.43 7.44
N ARG A 207 -13.71 -9.73 7.09
CA ARG A 207 -13.11 -11.06 7.25
C ARG A 207 -12.51 -11.28 8.64
N PHE A 208 -11.99 -10.23 9.26
CA PHE A 208 -11.26 -10.33 10.53
C PHE A 208 -11.99 -9.77 11.74
N GLY A 209 -13.25 -9.32 11.59
CA GLY A 209 -14.15 -9.03 12.72
C GLY A 209 -13.88 -7.73 13.49
N GLU A 210 -12.73 -7.08 13.29
CA GLU A 210 -12.38 -5.79 13.88
C GLU A 210 -11.77 -4.83 12.84
N ALA A 211 -11.76 -3.53 13.17
CA ALA A 211 -11.10 -2.53 12.33
C ALA A 211 -9.61 -2.90 12.14
N PRO A 212 -9.06 -2.87 10.91
CA PRO A 212 -7.63 -3.06 10.73
C PRO A 212 -6.90 -2.10 11.68
N SER A 213 -5.90 -2.61 12.39
CA SER A 213 -5.26 -1.92 13.52
C SER A 213 -4.97 -0.45 13.19
N LEU A 214 -5.11 0.40 14.21
CA LEU A 214 -4.82 1.84 14.18
C LEU A 214 -3.57 2.20 13.37
N ALA A 215 -2.56 1.32 13.34
CA ALA A 215 -1.33 1.46 12.56
C ALA A 215 -1.51 1.79 11.06
N VAL A 216 -2.47 1.20 10.34
CA VAL A 216 -2.68 1.54 8.91
C VAL A 216 -3.34 2.92 8.78
N THR A 217 -4.17 3.30 9.75
CA THR A 217 -4.88 4.58 9.73
C THR A 217 -3.96 5.73 10.16
N GLU A 218 -3.09 5.51 11.16
CA GLU A 218 -2.12 6.49 11.67
C GLU A 218 -0.95 6.76 10.72
N ILE A 219 -0.56 5.79 9.88
CA ILE A 219 0.51 5.98 8.89
C ILE A 219 -0.01 6.62 7.60
N LEU A 220 -1.29 6.39 7.25
CA LEU A 220 -1.94 7.06 6.12
C LEU A 220 -2.59 8.40 6.49
N ALA A 221 -2.85 8.68 7.77
CA ALA A 221 -3.40 9.96 8.23
C ALA A 221 -2.51 11.19 7.86
N PRO A 222 -1.17 11.14 7.96
CA PRO A 222 -0.30 12.22 7.49
C PRO A 222 -0.36 12.48 5.98
N LEU A 223 -0.83 11.51 5.18
CA LEU A 223 -1.06 11.69 3.75
C LEU A 223 -2.44 12.30 3.44
N ALA A 224 -3.37 12.26 4.40
CA ALA A 224 -4.70 12.85 4.30
C ALA A 224 -4.80 14.24 4.97
N ASP A 225 -4.05 14.50 6.05
CA ASP A 225 -4.14 15.70 6.88
C ASP A 225 -2.97 16.68 6.70
N ASN A 226 -2.75 17.15 5.47
CA ASN A 226 -2.12 18.46 5.24
C ASN A 226 -3.19 19.49 4.89
N PRO A 227 -3.91 20.07 5.88
CA PRO A 227 -4.67 21.27 5.63
C PRO A 227 -3.68 22.39 5.31
N ILE A 228 -3.82 22.96 4.13
CA ILE A 228 -3.16 24.20 3.71
C ILE A 228 -3.62 25.30 4.69
N THR A 229 -2.93 25.50 5.81
CA THR A 229 -3.01 26.77 6.52
C THR A 229 -2.12 27.76 5.80
N ALA A 230 -2.69 28.42 4.80
CA ALA A 230 -2.15 29.67 4.29
C ALA A 230 -2.21 30.70 5.44
N ARG A 231 -1.06 30.94 6.09
CA ARG A 231 -0.89 32.14 6.91
C ARG A 231 -0.61 33.30 5.99
N SER A 232 -1.62 34.14 5.82
CA SER A 232 -1.51 35.50 5.29
C SER A 232 -0.63 36.34 6.23
N ASN A 233 0.47 36.88 5.70
CA ASN A 233 1.13 38.10 6.16
C ASN A 233 1.22 39.04 4.96
#